data_AF-A3V8Y1-F1
#
_entry.id   AF-A3V8Y1-F1
#
_cell.length_a   1.000
_cell.length_b   1.000
_cell.length_c   1.000
_cell.angle_alpha   90.00
_cell.angle_beta   90.00
_cell.angle_gamma   90.00
#
_symmetry.space_group_name_H-M   'P 1'
#
loop_
_entity.id
_entity.type
_entity.pdbx_description
1 polymer ?
#
loop_
_entity_poly.entity_id
_entity_poly.type
_entity_poly.pdbx_seq_one_letter_code
_entity_poly.pdbx_strand_id
1 'polypeptide(L)'
;MKSPIEKELERLRYLAATKSLKVFIKYPEYWELMLLIAINENNQEIGIEDYLDNIATMQVNRVTVRNFIKDRVAEGTIISRQGEKKSRRMLTLSDKVTEELKDYFQYFHIKINQFAPRDEK
;
A
#
# COMPACT_ATOMS: atom_id res chain seq x y z
N MET A 1 0.68 -25.26 17.94
CA MET A 1 0.05 -24.26 17.05
C MET A 1 0.08 -22.93 17.80
N LYS A 2 0.68 -21.86 17.24
CA LYS A 2 0.68 -20.54 17.90
C LYS A 2 -0.75 -20.04 18.10
N SER A 3 -1.02 -19.48 19.26
CA SER A 3 -2.28 -18.80 19.57
C SER A 3 -2.50 -17.59 18.63
N PRO A 4 -3.74 -17.11 18.46
CA PRO A 4 -4.02 -15.91 17.66
C PRO A 4 -3.21 -14.69 18.12
N ILE A 5 -3.01 -14.52 19.43
CA ILE A 5 -2.25 -13.41 20.01
C ILE A 5 -0.75 -13.52 19.65
N GLU A 6 -0.17 -14.72 19.70
CA GLU A 6 1.23 -14.94 19.32
C GLU A 6 1.47 -14.70 17.82
N LYS A 7 0.51 -15.07 16.97
CA LYS A 7 0.56 -14.79 15.53
C LYS A 7 0.52 -13.30 15.24
N GLU A 8 -0.33 -12.55 15.94
CA GLU A 8 -0.40 -11.09 15.78
C GLU A 8 0.89 -10.42 16.25
N LEU A 9 1.46 -10.87 17.38
CA LEU A 9 2.73 -10.35 17.87
C LEU A 9 3.88 -10.61 16.88
N GLU A 10 3.91 -11.80 16.26
CA GLU A 10 4.85 -12.13 15.20
C GLU A 10 4.65 -11.24 13.97
N ARG A 11 3.40 -10.96 13.59
CA ARG A 11 3.06 -10.03 12.51
C ARG A 11 3.64 -8.64 12.73
N LEU A 12 3.44 -8.09 13.93
CA LEU A 12 3.98 -6.77 14.30
C LEU A 12 5.51 -6.75 14.28
N ARG A 13 6.16 -7.80 14.79
CA ARG A 13 7.63 -7.90 14.81
C ARG A 13 8.23 -8.05 13.42
N TYR A 14 7.61 -8.86 12.56
CA TYR A 14 7.99 -9.01 11.17
C TYR A 14 7.92 -7.65 10.47
N LEU A 15 6.78 -6.97 10.56
CA LEU A 15 6.56 -5.66 9.95
C LEU A 15 7.56 -4.61 10.47
N ALA A 16 7.87 -4.59 11.76
CA ALA A 16 8.86 -3.67 12.33
C ALA A 16 10.29 -3.89 11.80
N ALA A 17 10.62 -5.11 11.34
CA ALA A 17 11.93 -5.44 10.78
C ALA A 17 12.08 -5.12 9.28
N THR A 18 10.97 -4.80 8.60
CA THR A 18 10.98 -4.42 7.17
C THR A 18 11.68 -3.08 6.95
N LYS A 19 12.24 -2.87 5.74
CA LYS A 19 12.94 -1.61 5.44
C LYS A 19 11.98 -0.61 4.82
N SER A 20 11.17 -1.05 3.87
CA SER A 20 10.31 -0.22 3.03
C SER A 20 8.88 -0.19 3.56
N LEU A 21 8.36 -1.28 4.12
CA LEU A 21 7.00 -1.31 4.69
C LEU A 21 6.88 -0.54 6.00
N LYS A 22 7.96 -0.40 6.78
CA LYS A 22 7.93 0.24 8.11
C LYS A 22 7.38 1.67 8.12
N VAL A 23 7.47 2.39 7.00
CA VAL A 23 6.94 3.76 6.89
C VAL A 23 5.41 3.79 6.81
N PHE A 24 4.82 2.72 6.27
CA PHE A 24 3.38 2.57 6.10
C PHE A 24 2.70 1.99 7.35
N ILE A 25 3.40 1.15 8.13
CA ILE A 25 2.81 0.52 9.33
C ILE A 25 2.64 1.49 10.51
N LYS A 26 3.24 2.68 10.44
CA LYS A 26 3.25 3.64 11.55
C LYS A 26 1.83 4.08 11.93
N TYR A 27 0.94 4.18 10.95
CA TYR A 27 -0.46 4.57 11.15
C TYR A 27 -1.37 3.70 10.28
N PRO A 28 -2.56 3.30 10.78
CA PRO A 28 -3.51 2.48 10.03
C PRO A 28 -3.84 3.03 8.65
N GLU A 29 -4.04 4.34 8.53
CA GLU A 29 -4.41 5.01 7.27
C GLU A 29 -3.31 4.95 6.21
N TYR A 30 -2.03 4.87 6.61
CA TYR A 30 -0.91 4.77 5.68
C TYR A 30 -0.76 3.33 5.18
N TRP A 31 -0.98 2.37 6.06
CA TRP A 31 -1.03 0.96 5.70
C TRP A 31 -2.20 0.70 4.73
N GLU A 32 -3.39 1.19 5.07
CA GLU A 32 -4.57 1.08 4.20
C GLU A 32 -4.35 1.76 2.85
N LEU A 33 -3.82 2.99 2.83
CA LEU A 33 -3.48 3.68 1.59
C LEU A 33 -2.55 2.84 0.69
N MET A 34 -1.50 2.25 1.26
CA MET A 34 -0.58 1.41 0.50
C MET A 34 -1.29 0.20 -0.12
N LEU A 35 -2.19 -0.44 0.63
CA LEU A 35 -3.00 -1.56 0.12
C LEU A 35 -3.97 -1.10 -0.97
N LEU A 36 -4.61 0.06 -0.81
CA LEU A 36 -5.49 0.64 -1.83
C LEU A 36 -4.72 0.94 -3.12
N ILE A 37 -3.51 1.48 -3.02
CA ILE A 37 -2.62 1.70 -4.18
C ILE A 37 -2.28 0.35 -4.85
N ALA A 38 -1.90 -0.67 -4.08
CA ALA A 38 -1.57 -1.99 -4.61
C ALA A 38 -2.76 -2.64 -5.35
N ILE A 39 -3.97 -2.54 -4.79
CA ILE A 39 -5.20 -3.06 -5.40
C ILE A 39 -5.52 -2.36 -6.72
N ASN A 40 -5.12 -1.09 -6.87
CA ASN A 40 -5.50 -0.21 -7.98
C ASN A 40 -4.34 0.17 -8.89
N GLU A 41 -3.20 -0.53 -8.84
CA GLU A 41 -1.97 -0.18 -9.56
C GLU A 41 -2.15 0.02 -11.08
N ASN A 42 -3.11 -0.71 -11.68
CA ASN A 42 -3.43 -0.63 -13.11
C ASN A 42 -4.73 0.14 -13.42
N ASN A 43 -5.35 0.76 -12.41
CA ASN A 43 -6.59 1.51 -12.59
C ASN A 43 -6.30 3.00 -12.85
N GLN A 44 -6.42 3.40 -14.11
CA GLN A 44 -6.15 4.77 -14.54
C GLN A 44 -7.24 5.78 -14.16
N GLU A 45 -8.38 5.30 -13.67
CA GLU A 45 -9.49 6.16 -13.28
C GLU A 45 -9.33 6.74 -11.88
N ILE A 46 -8.51 6.10 -11.05
CA ILE A 46 -8.32 6.44 -9.63
C ILE A 46 -7.17 7.43 -9.48
N GLY A 47 -7.48 8.59 -8.91
CA GLY A 47 -6.53 9.60 -8.51
C GLY A 47 -6.31 9.66 -7.00
N ILE A 48 -5.47 10.61 -6.60
CA ILE A 48 -5.15 10.87 -5.19
C ILE A 48 -6.40 11.14 -4.35
N GLU A 49 -7.36 11.91 -4.87
CA GLU A 49 -8.60 12.23 -4.14
C GLU A 49 -9.47 11.00 -3.90
N ASP A 50 -9.57 10.12 -4.89
CA ASP A 50 -10.31 8.87 -4.76
C ASP A 50 -9.70 7.98 -3.68
N TYR A 51 -8.36 7.91 -3.56
CA TYR A 51 -7.72 7.20 -2.45
C TYR A 51 -8.08 7.81 -1.10
N LEU A 52 -8.04 9.14 -0.97
CA LEU A 52 -8.37 9.83 0.28
C LEU A 52 -9.84 9.67 0.67
N ASP A 53 -10.75 9.55 -0.30
CA ASP A 53 -12.16 9.29 -0.07
C ASP A 53 -12.43 7.85 0.40
N ASN A 54 -11.57 6.90 0.03
CA ASN A 54 -11.76 5.47 0.30
C ASN A 54 -10.98 4.93 1.51
N ILE A 55 -10.15 5.74 2.18
CA ILE A 55 -9.48 5.32 3.43
C ILE A 55 -10.51 5.30 4.56
N ALA A 56 -10.86 4.10 5.04
CA ALA A 56 -11.82 3.90 6.12
C ALA A 56 -11.21 4.09 7.52
N THR A 57 -9.88 3.97 7.64
CA THR A 57 -9.15 4.07 8.91
C THR A 57 -8.64 5.48 9.23
N MET A 58 -9.07 6.49 8.46
CA MET A 58 -8.60 7.87 8.53
C MET A 58 -8.74 8.46 9.94
N GLN A 59 -7.61 8.72 10.62
CA GLN A 59 -7.57 9.44 11.91
C GLN A 59 -6.99 10.85 11.78
N VAL A 60 -6.20 11.10 10.74
CA VAL A 60 -5.63 12.42 10.43
C VAL A 60 -6.41 13.12 9.32
N ASN A 61 -6.21 14.42 9.17
CA ASN A 61 -6.85 15.15 8.08
C ASN A 61 -6.27 14.76 6.71
N ARG A 62 -7.03 15.01 5.64
CA ARG A 62 -6.62 14.74 4.24
C ARG A 62 -5.30 15.43 3.86
N VAL A 63 -5.02 16.60 4.43
CA VAL A 63 -3.78 17.35 4.15
C VAL A 63 -2.57 16.58 4.64
N THR A 64 -2.63 15.98 5.82
CA THR A 64 -1.58 15.13 6.37
C THR A 64 -1.32 13.92 5.49
N VAL A 65 -2.38 13.22 5.02
CA VAL A 65 -2.19 12.07 4.11
C VAL A 65 -1.66 12.51 2.74
N ARG A 66 -2.10 13.65 2.20
CA ARG A 66 -1.51 14.20 0.96
C ARG A 66 -0.03 14.50 1.11
N ASN A 67 0.38 15.07 2.25
CA ASN A 67 1.78 15.34 2.52
C ASN A 67 2.56 14.03 2.63
N PHE A 68 2.01 13.02 3.31
CA PHE A 68 2.60 11.69 3.34
C PHE A 68 2.80 11.10 1.93
N ILE A 69 1.80 11.17 1.04
CA ILE A 69 1.91 10.73 -0.35
C ILE A 69 3.04 11.48 -1.07
N LYS A 70 3.11 12.81 -0.94
CA LYS A 70 4.15 13.62 -1.57
C LYS A 70 5.54 13.21 -1.09
N ASP A 71 5.72 12.99 0.22
CA ASP A 71 6.99 12.57 0.80
C ASP A 71 7.40 11.19 0.28
N ARG A 72 6.46 10.24 0.22
CA ARG A 72 6.72 8.89 -0.32
C ARG A 72 7.05 8.91 -1.82
N VAL A 73 6.46 9.84 -2.58
CA VAL A 73 6.81 10.06 -3.99
C VAL A 73 8.22 10.65 -4.11
N ALA A 74 8.58 11.61 -3.27
CA ALA A 74 9.93 12.19 -3.25
C ALA A 74 11.00 11.16 -2.85
N GLU A 75 10.68 10.25 -1.94
CA GLU A 75 11.55 9.15 -1.51
C GLU A 75 11.56 7.95 -2.48
N GLY A 76 10.70 7.95 -3.50
CA GLY A 76 10.61 6.89 -4.50
C GLY A 76 9.99 5.58 -4.00
N THR A 77 9.26 5.61 -2.87
CA THR A 77 8.52 4.43 -2.36
C THR A 77 7.13 4.30 -2.99
N ILE A 78 6.54 5.44 -3.39
CA ILE A 78 5.39 5.54 -4.28
C ILE A 78 5.87 6.17 -5.59
N ILE A 79 5.41 5.65 -6.73
CA ILE A 79 5.69 6.22 -8.04
C ILE A 79 4.43 6.95 -8.52
N SER A 80 4.56 8.22 -8.85
CA SER A 80 3.48 8.97 -9.48
C SER A 80 3.62 8.91 -11.00
N ARG A 81 2.60 8.39 -11.68
CA ARG A 81 2.53 8.34 -13.15
C ARG A 81 1.42 9.25 -13.65
N GLN A 82 1.60 9.82 -14.84
CA GLN A 82 0.53 10.57 -15.49
C GLN A 82 -0.53 9.59 -16.00
N GLY A 83 -1.78 9.77 -15.58
CA GLY A 83 -2.90 8.99 -16.13
C GLY A 83 -3.34 9.52 -17.49
N GLU A 84 -4.25 8.80 -18.15
CA GLU A 84 -4.80 9.18 -19.47
C GLU A 84 -5.40 10.58 -19.50
N LYS A 85 -6.06 11.00 -18.41
CA LYS A 85 -6.50 12.38 -18.22
C LYS A 85 -5.36 13.19 -17.61
N LYS A 86 -4.99 14.32 -18.26
CA LYS A 86 -3.92 15.24 -17.82
C LYS A 86 -3.97 15.65 -16.34
N SER A 87 -5.16 15.69 -15.73
CA SER A 87 -5.35 16.06 -14.32
C SER A 87 -5.21 14.90 -13.33
N ARG A 88 -5.22 13.64 -13.78
CA ARG A 88 -5.18 12.47 -12.92
C ARG A 88 -3.76 11.93 -12.81
N ARG A 89 -3.24 11.94 -11.60
CA ARG A 89 -1.97 11.25 -11.25
C ARG A 89 -2.31 9.90 -10.69
N MET A 90 -1.84 8.86 -11.37
CA MET A 90 -1.86 7.50 -10.86
C MET A 90 -0.75 7.35 -9.82
N LEU A 91 -0.99 6.49 -8.84
CA LEU A 91 0.00 6.07 -7.87
C LEU A 91 0.24 4.57 -8.07
N THR A 92 1.51 4.18 -8.11
CA THR A 92 1.91 2.77 -8.04
C THR A 92 2.93 2.62 -6.90
N LEU A 93 3.09 1.40 -6.39
CA LEU A 93 4.17 1.14 -5.44
C LEU A 93 5.49 0.99 -6.20
N SER A 94 6.60 1.28 -5.53
CA SER A 94 7.91 0.94 -6.07
C SER A 94 8.17 -0.57 -5.99
N ASP A 95 9.02 -1.10 -6.87
CA ASP A 95 9.35 -2.53 -6.90
C ASP A 95 9.80 -3.05 -5.52
N LYS A 96 10.60 -2.25 -4.78
CA LYS A 96 11.06 -2.60 -3.42
C LYS A 96 9.91 -2.77 -2.42
N VAL A 97 8.93 -1.86 -2.46
CA VAL A 97 7.75 -1.92 -1.59
C VAL A 97 6.87 -3.10 -2.00
N THR A 98 6.69 -3.31 -3.31
CA THR A 98 5.91 -4.42 -3.86
C THR A 98 6.52 -5.78 -3.50
N GLU A 99 7.84 -5.94 -3.58
CA GLU A 99 8.55 -7.15 -3.18
C GLU A 99 8.39 -7.42 -1.67
N GLU A 100 8.68 -6.45 -0.80
CA GLU A 100 8.49 -6.62 0.64
C GLU A 100 7.02 -6.93 1.00
N LEU A 101 6.07 -6.34 0.27
CA LEU A 101 4.64 -6.59 0.48
C LEU A 101 4.26 -8.04 0.07
N LYS A 102 4.81 -8.54 -1.04
CA LYS A 102 4.64 -9.94 -1.45
C LYS A 102 5.23 -10.90 -0.42
N ASP A 103 6.44 -10.63 0.06
CA ASP A 103 7.11 -11.41 1.09
C ASP A 103 6.29 -11.46 2.39
N TYR A 104 5.75 -10.31 2.81
CA TYR A 104 4.86 -10.22 3.97
C TYR A 104 3.66 -11.17 3.83
N PHE A 105 2.92 -11.07 2.73
CA PHE A 105 1.74 -11.88 2.54
C PHE A 105 2.04 -13.38 2.37
N GLN A 106 3.15 -13.72 1.69
CA GLN A 106 3.62 -15.10 1.58
C GLN A 106 3.96 -15.68 2.97
N TYR A 107 4.68 -14.92 3.80
CA TYR A 107 5.07 -15.32 5.14
C TYR A 107 3.87 -15.60 6.05
N PHE A 108 2.82 -14.79 5.96
CA PHE A 108 1.59 -14.97 6.73
C PHE A 108 0.54 -15.87 6.06
N HIS A 109 0.89 -16.53 4.94
CA HIS A 109 0.00 -17.38 4.15
C HIS A 109 -1.32 -16.70 3.77
N ILE A 110 -1.27 -15.37 3.57
CA ILE A 110 -2.40 -14.59 3.12
C ILE A 110 -2.47 -14.80 1.60
N LYS A 111 -3.51 -15.52 1.14
CA LYS A 111 -3.72 -15.73 -0.29
C LYS A 111 -4.05 -14.39 -0.97
N ILE A 112 -3.20 -13.95 -1.89
CA ILE A 112 -3.45 -12.78 -2.71
C ILE A 112 -3.88 -13.25 -4.09
N ASN A 113 -5.13 -13.00 -4.47
CA ASN A 113 -5.63 -13.33 -5.81
C ASN A 113 -5.20 -12.30 -6.88
N GLN A 114 -4.51 -11.21 -6.52
CA GLN A 114 -4.21 -10.07 -7.39
C GLN A 114 -2.82 -10.08 -8.06
N PHE A 115 -1.88 -10.96 -7.68
CA PHE A 115 -0.56 -11.06 -8.35
C PHE A 115 -0.44 -12.26 -9.30
N ALA A 116 -1.54 -12.98 -9.55
CA ALA A 116 -1.56 -13.93 -10.66
C ALA A 116 -1.49 -13.16 -11.98
N PRO A 117 -0.68 -13.57 -12.97
CA PRO A 117 -0.83 -13.05 -14.33
C PRO A 117 -2.30 -13.29 -14.72
N ARG A 118 -2.96 -12.24 -15.20
CA ARG A 118 -4.28 -12.37 -15.83
C ARG A 118 -4.08 -13.06 -17.17
N ASP A 119 -3.87 -14.37 -17.13
CA ASP A 119 -4.04 -15.21 -18.30
C ASP A 119 -5.54 -15.32 -18.58
N GLU A 120 -5.89 -14.71 -19.71
CA GLU A 120 -6.93 -15.06 -20.67
C GLU A 120 -8.30 -15.50 -20.14
N LYS A 121 -9.27 -14.59 -20.33
CA LYS A 121 -10.55 -14.93 -20.95
C LYS A 121 -10.95 -13.86 -21.95
#